data_AF-A0A7S3SVM5-F1
#
_entry.id   AF-A0A7S3SVM5-F1
#
_cell.length_a   1.000
_cell.length_b   1.000
_cell.length_c   1.000
_cell.angle_alpha   90.00
_cell.angle_beta   90.00
_cell.angle_gamma   90.00
#
_symmetry.space_group_name_H-M   'P 1'
#
loop_
_entity.id
_entity.type
_entity.pdbx_description
1 polymer ?
#
loop_
_entity_poly.entity_id
_entity_poly.type
_entity_poly.pdbx_seq_one_letter_code
_entity_poly.pdbx_strand_id
1 'polypeptide(L)'
;WLKSMSLPAALDVHANRAFGLLKERGAVSIGALGFCWGAYVVFKLSAYGSIRAGVSCHPSLKIGRMFFGEEESEISLAKAVKCPQCMMPAGNDPDMFRDGTIAKAVQSSGSDCVVLDFPEMEH
;
A
#
# COMPACT_ATOMS: atom_id res chain seq x y z
N TRP A 1 -2.06 -16.25 -12.29
CA TRP A 1 -3.06 -15.18 -12.14
C TRP A 1 -2.41 -13.80 -11.93
N LEU A 2 -1.64 -13.56 -10.85
CA LEU A 2 -0.95 -12.26 -10.67
C LEU A 2 0.08 -11.94 -11.77
N LYS A 3 0.91 -12.91 -12.19
CA LYS A 3 1.88 -12.75 -13.31
C LYS A 3 1.22 -12.50 -14.67
N SER A 4 -0.04 -12.89 -14.83
CA SER A 4 -0.77 -12.76 -16.10
C SER A 4 -1.60 -11.48 -16.19
N MET A 5 -1.66 -10.69 -15.11
CA MET A 5 -2.23 -9.35 -15.14
C MET A 5 -1.10 -8.35 -15.34
N SER A 6 -1.28 -7.42 -16.28
CA SER A 6 -0.63 -6.11 -16.17
C SER A 6 -1.26 -5.39 -14.99
N LEU A 7 -0.89 -5.79 -13.77
CA LEU A 7 -1.51 -5.32 -12.54
C LEU A 7 -1.59 -3.79 -12.46
N PRO A 8 -0.60 -3.00 -12.95
CA PRO A 8 -0.74 -1.56 -13.07
C PRO A 8 -1.98 -1.12 -13.87
N ALA A 9 -2.20 -1.68 -15.06
CA ALA A 9 -3.32 -1.32 -15.93
C ALA A 9 -4.67 -1.84 -15.39
N ALA A 10 -4.69 -3.06 -14.85
CA ALA A 10 -5.91 -3.64 -14.29
C ALA A 10 -6.31 -2.97 -12.96
N LEU A 11 -5.33 -2.63 -12.13
CA LEU A 11 -5.54 -1.91 -10.87
C LEU A 11 -6.21 -0.56 -11.14
N ASP A 12 -5.67 0.20 -12.10
CA ASP A 12 -6.25 1.50 -12.44
C ASP A 12 -7.68 1.36 -12.96
N VAL A 13 -7.99 0.37 -13.80
CA VAL A 13 -9.36 0.17 -14.30
C VAL A 13 -10.34 -0.15 -13.17
N HIS A 14 -10.00 -1.10 -12.29
CA HIS A 14 -10.90 -1.51 -11.21
C HIS A 14 -11.02 -0.45 -10.12
N ALA A 15 -9.91 0.16 -9.73
CA ALA A 15 -9.91 1.24 -8.74
C ALA A 15 -10.67 2.46 -9.24
N ASN A 16 -10.48 2.89 -10.49
CA ASN A 16 -11.19 4.03 -11.05
C ASN A 16 -12.70 3.81 -11.14
N ARG A 17 -13.15 2.59 -11.46
CA ARG A 17 -14.59 2.26 -11.42
C ARG A 17 -15.15 2.36 -10.00
N ALA A 18 -14.44 1.83 -9.01
CA ALA A 18 -14.85 1.94 -7.62
C ALA A 18 -14.89 3.41 -7.16
N PHE A 19 -13.87 4.19 -7.49
CA PHE A 19 -13.81 5.62 -7.15
C PHE A 19 -14.89 6.44 -7.85
N GLY A 20 -15.21 6.14 -9.11
CA GLY A 20 -16.32 6.77 -9.83
C GLY A 20 -17.64 6.55 -9.10
N LEU A 21 -17.92 5.29 -8.74
CA LEU A 21 -19.14 4.94 -8.00
C LEU A 21 -19.20 5.60 -6.60
N LEU A 22 -18.07 5.70 -5.89
CA LEU A 22 -18.02 6.41 -4.61
C LEU A 22 -18.31 7.91 -4.78
N LYS A 23 -17.74 8.55 -5.81
CA LYS A 23 -17.99 9.97 -6.12
C LYS A 23 -19.44 10.22 -6.53
N GLU A 24 -20.04 9.34 -7.32
CA GLU A 24 -21.48 9.39 -7.65
C GLU A 24 -22.36 9.32 -6.41
N ARG A 25 -21.90 8.61 -5.36
CA ARG A 25 -22.56 8.55 -4.05
C ARG A 25 -22.18 9.70 -3.10
N GLY A 26 -21.51 10.74 -3.59
CA GLY A 26 -21.19 11.94 -2.83
C GLY A 26 -19.90 11.88 -2.02
N ALA A 27 -19.03 10.88 -2.24
CA ALA A 27 -17.73 10.86 -1.58
C ALA A 27 -16.84 12.02 -2.07
N VAL A 28 -16.40 12.87 -1.13
CA VAL A 28 -15.51 14.02 -1.39
C VAL A 28 -14.03 13.71 -1.15
N SER A 29 -13.75 12.59 -0.47
CA SER A 29 -12.40 12.13 -0.15
C SER A 29 -12.41 10.61 -0.07
N ILE A 30 -11.35 9.96 -0.56
CA ILE A 30 -11.25 8.50 -0.64
C ILE A 30 -9.91 8.08 -0.05
N GLY A 31 -9.96 7.18 0.93
CA GLY A 31 -8.80 6.41 1.41
C GLY A 31 -8.90 4.95 0.94
N ALA A 32 -7.83 4.19 1.10
CA ALA A 32 -7.83 2.75 0.85
C ALA A 32 -7.26 1.98 2.02
N LEU A 33 -7.76 0.76 2.20
CA LEU A 33 -7.27 -0.21 3.17
C LEU A 33 -7.01 -1.54 2.46
N GLY A 34 -5.90 -2.19 2.78
CA GLY A 34 -5.52 -3.49 2.23
C GLY A 34 -4.99 -4.45 3.28
N PHE A 35 -5.27 -5.74 3.09
CA PHE A 35 -4.78 -6.84 3.93
C PHE A 35 -3.73 -7.65 3.16
N CYS A 36 -2.67 -8.13 3.82
CA CYS A 36 -1.62 -8.93 3.19
C CYS A 36 -1.04 -8.23 1.95
N TRP A 37 -1.14 -8.85 0.78
CA TRP A 37 -0.71 -8.32 -0.51
C TRP A 37 -1.52 -7.10 -0.95
N GLY A 38 -2.71 -6.87 -0.38
CA GLY A 38 -3.49 -5.65 -0.59
C GLY A 38 -2.72 -4.39 -0.19
N ALA A 39 -1.73 -4.49 0.70
CA ALA A 39 -0.80 -3.41 1.01
C ALA A 39 -0.04 -2.91 -0.24
N TYR A 40 0.36 -3.81 -1.15
CA TYR A 40 0.98 -3.44 -2.42
C TYR A 40 0.04 -2.54 -3.23
N VAL A 41 -1.23 -2.92 -3.32
CA VAL A 41 -2.25 -2.15 -4.05
C VAL A 41 -2.46 -0.77 -3.42
N VAL A 42 -2.56 -0.68 -2.09
CA VAL A 42 -2.69 0.59 -1.37
C VAL A 42 -1.50 1.51 -1.67
N PHE A 43 -0.27 0.99 -1.62
CA PHE A 43 0.94 1.76 -1.92
C PHE A 43 0.97 2.23 -3.38
N LYS A 44 0.52 1.39 -4.33
CA LYS A 44 0.40 1.79 -5.75
C LYS A 44 -0.64 2.90 -5.94
N LEU A 45 -1.81 2.77 -5.36
CA LEU A 45 -2.86 3.79 -5.42
C LEU A 45 -2.39 5.12 -4.81
N SER A 46 -1.63 5.04 -3.71
CA SER A 46 -0.97 6.20 -3.11
C SER A 46 0.06 6.81 -4.07
N ALA A 47 0.92 6.01 -4.69
CA ALA A 47 1.92 6.48 -5.64
C ALA A 47 1.31 7.12 -6.90
N TYR A 48 0.13 6.65 -7.33
CA TYR A 48 -0.64 7.29 -8.41
C TYR A 48 -1.36 8.56 -7.96
N GLY A 49 -1.44 8.84 -6.67
CA GLY A 49 -2.16 9.99 -6.12
C GLY A 49 -3.68 9.79 -6.13
N SER A 50 -4.14 8.55 -6.24
CA SER A 50 -5.56 8.21 -6.38
C SER A 50 -6.32 8.20 -5.05
N ILE A 51 -5.60 8.15 -3.92
CA ILE A 51 -6.16 8.10 -2.56
C ILE A 51 -5.53 9.17 -1.66
N ARG A 52 -6.26 9.57 -0.61
CA ARG A 52 -5.85 10.59 0.36
C ARG A 52 -5.15 10.04 1.59
N ALA A 53 -5.32 8.75 1.90
CA ALA A 53 -4.63 8.03 2.96
C ALA A 53 -4.68 6.53 2.67
N GLY A 54 -3.66 5.79 3.11
CA GLY A 54 -3.57 4.34 3.00
C GLY A 54 -3.46 3.65 4.37
N VAL A 55 -4.11 2.50 4.52
CA VAL A 55 -3.96 1.61 5.68
C VAL A 55 -3.60 0.21 5.18
N SER A 56 -2.57 -0.39 5.77
CA SER A 56 -2.11 -1.72 5.40
C SER A 56 -2.04 -2.63 6.62
N CYS A 57 -2.95 -3.59 6.69
CA CYS A 57 -3.03 -4.61 7.73
C CYS A 57 -2.15 -5.81 7.34
N HIS A 58 -1.29 -6.26 8.26
CA HIS A 58 -0.29 -7.33 8.06
C HIS A 58 0.38 -7.28 6.68
N PRO A 59 1.12 -6.20 6.36
CA PRO A 59 1.50 -5.85 5.00
C PRO A 59 2.47 -6.84 4.34
N SER A 60 2.18 -7.23 3.09
CA SER A 60 3.09 -8.03 2.26
C SER A 60 3.55 -7.27 1.00
N LEU A 61 4.39 -6.24 1.18
CA LEU A 61 4.94 -5.43 0.08
C LEU A 61 5.88 -6.20 -0.85
N LYS A 62 6.52 -7.27 -0.37
CA LYS A 62 7.43 -8.15 -1.15
C LYS A 62 6.82 -8.72 -2.43
N ILE A 63 5.48 -8.73 -2.52
CA ILE A 63 4.72 -9.13 -3.70
C ILE A 63 5.08 -8.25 -4.90
N GLY A 64 5.36 -6.96 -4.69
CA GLY A 64 5.81 -6.05 -5.74
C GLY A 64 7.03 -6.60 -6.45
N ARG A 65 8.12 -6.79 -5.70
CA ARG A 65 9.36 -7.39 -6.19
C ARG A 65 9.16 -8.79 -6.78
N MET A 66 8.45 -9.67 -6.08
CA MET A 66 8.28 -11.07 -6.47
C MET A 66 7.58 -11.25 -7.83
N PHE A 67 6.65 -10.36 -8.16
CA PHE A 67 5.82 -10.49 -9.35
C PHE A 67 6.11 -9.45 -10.44
N PHE A 68 6.69 -8.30 -10.08
CA PHE A 68 6.84 -7.15 -10.98
C PHE A 68 8.26 -6.57 -11.00
N GLY A 69 9.24 -7.17 -10.33
CA GLY A 69 10.66 -6.78 -10.46
C GLY A 69 11.16 -5.81 -9.38
N GLU A 70 12.48 -5.58 -9.36
CA GLU A 70 13.17 -4.75 -8.34
C GLU A 70 12.71 -3.29 -8.32
N GLU A 71 12.20 -2.79 -9.44
CA GLU A 71 11.55 -1.48 -9.54
C GLU A 71 10.32 -1.35 -8.63
N GLU A 72 9.70 -2.48 -8.29
CA GLU A 72 8.53 -2.60 -7.40
C GLU A 72 8.94 -3.19 -6.03
N SER A 73 10.20 -3.00 -5.62
CA SER A 73 10.66 -3.35 -4.27
C SER A 73 9.89 -2.59 -3.19
N GLU A 74 9.91 -3.12 -1.98
CA GLU A 74 9.27 -2.55 -0.80
C GLU A 74 9.73 -1.11 -0.54
N ILE A 75 11.03 -0.83 -0.75
CA ILE A 75 11.61 0.51 -0.61
C ILE A 75 11.17 1.42 -1.77
N SER A 76 11.19 0.94 -3.00
CA SER A 76 10.76 1.72 -4.17
C SER A 76 9.29 2.13 -4.04
N LEU A 77 8.43 1.19 -3.61
CA LEU A 77 7.02 1.43 -3.32
C LEU A 77 6.85 2.47 -2.22
N ALA A 78 7.56 2.31 -1.10
CA ALA A 78 7.47 3.23 0.04
C ALA A 78 7.88 4.65 -0.33
N LYS A 79 8.93 4.82 -1.14
CA LYS A 79 9.38 6.16 -1.60
C LYS A 79 8.46 6.80 -2.63
N ALA A 80 7.62 6.01 -3.30
CA ALA A 80 6.74 6.50 -4.35
C ALA A 80 5.41 7.04 -3.83
N VAL A 81 5.03 6.75 -2.58
CA VAL A 81 3.75 7.16 -1.98
C VAL A 81 3.60 8.68 -1.93
N LYS A 82 2.37 9.17 -2.12
CA LYS A 82 2.05 10.61 -2.16
C LYS A 82 1.04 11.04 -1.08
N CYS A 83 0.69 10.14 -0.17
CA CYS A 83 -0.22 10.44 0.93
C CYS A 83 0.12 9.66 2.20
N PRO A 84 -0.37 10.10 3.37
CA PRO A 84 -0.09 9.45 4.65
C PRO A 84 -0.43 7.95 4.65
N GLN A 85 0.42 7.15 5.29
CA GLN A 85 0.26 5.70 5.41
C GLN A 85 0.16 5.27 6.88
N CYS A 86 -0.70 4.29 7.17
CA CYS A 86 -0.73 3.55 8.42
C CYS A 86 -0.38 2.08 8.13
N MET A 87 0.65 1.55 8.78
CA MET A 87 1.06 0.15 8.66
C MET A 87 0.79 -0.59 9.96
N MET A 88 0.17 -1.75 9.86
CA MET A 88 -0.27 -2.54 11.01
C MET A 88 0.32 -3.97 10.93
N PRO A 89 1.63 -4.16 11.18
CA PRO A 89 2.28 -5.46 11.05
C PRO A 89 1.83 -6.47 12.12
N ALA A 90 1.65 -7.73 11.71
CA ALA A 90 1.43 -8.90 12.57
C ALA A 90 2.76 -9.45 13.09
N GLY A 91 2.79 -10.13 14.24
CA GLY A 91 4.01 -10.51 14.96
C GLY A 91 5.08 -11.23 14.13
N ASN A 92 4.66 -12.06 13.17
CA ASN A 92 5.54 -12.80 12.25
C ASN A 92 5.80 -12.10 10.90
N ASP A 93 5.37 -10.84 10.73
CA ASP A 93 5.73 -10.01 9.58
C ASP A 93 7.22 -9.62 9.60
N PRO A 94 7.82 -9.33 8.42
CA PRO A 94 9.21 -8.89 8.33
C PRO A 94 9.54 -7.67 9.20
N ASP A 95 10.70 -7.71 9.88
CA ASP A 95 11.15 -6.66 10.81
C ASP A 95 11.23 -5.26 10.20
N MET A 96 11.38 -5.15 8.88
CA MET A 96 11.44 -3.86 8.15
C MET A 96 10.20 -2.96 8.34
N PHE A 97 9.07 -3.54 8.77
CA PHE A 97 7.86 -2.79 9.12
C PHE A 97 7.92 -2.19 10.53
N ARG A 98 8.75 -2.76 11.43
CA ARG A 98 8.92 -2.35 12.83
C ARG A 98 10.20 -1.57 13.10
N ASP A 99 11.30 -1.93 12.44
CA ASP A 99 12.61 -1.30 12.60
C ASP A 99 12.68 0.13 12.02
N GLY A 100 11.57 0.57 11.41
CA GLY A 100 11.38 1.89 10.82
C GLY A 100 11.92 2.01 9.40
N THR A 101 12.46 0.95 8.79
CA THR A 101 12.99 0.95 7.42
C THR A 101 11.94 1.45 6.42
N ILE A 102 10.75 0.84 6.42
CA ILE A 102 9.67 1.24 5.50
C ILE A 102 9.06 2.58 5.91
N ALA A 103 8.87 2.82 7.21
CA ALA A 103 8.30 4.07 7.69
C ALA A 103 9.16 5.28 7.31
N LYS A 104 10.49 5.18 7.45
CA LYS A 104 11.45 6.21 7.02
C LYS A 104 11.46 6.39 5.51
N ALA A 105 11.30 5.30 4.74
CA ALA A 105 11.19 5.38 3.29
C ALA A 105 9.93 6.14 2.85
N VAL A 106 8.77 5.90 3.49
CA VAL A 106 7.54 6.69 3.31
C VAL A 106 7.78 8.15 3.68
N GLN A 107 8.38 8.42 4.84
CA GLN A 107 8.68 9.78 5.29
C GLN A 107 9.61 10.54 4.33
N SER A 108 10.54 9.84 3.68
CA SER A 108 11.42 10.44 2.68
C SER A 108 10.70 10.88 1.39
N SER A 109 9.48 10.40 1.14
CA SER A 109 8.63 10.90 0.04
C SER A 109 7.91 12.21 0.40
N GLY A 110 8.01 12.66 1.65
CA GLY A 110 7.26 13.80 2.19
C GLY A 110 5.88 13.43 2.75
N SER A 111 5.56 12.13 2.86
CA SER A 111 4.30 11.65 3.44
C SER A 111 4.49 11.16 4.87
N ASP A 112 3.49 11.38 5.73
CA ASP A 112 3.51 10.82 7.10
C ASP A 112 3.36 9.30 7.10
N CYS A 113 3.95 8.65 8.11
CA CYS A 113 3.81 7.23 8.32
C CYS A 113 3.60 6.90 9.80
N VAL A 114 2.53 6.18 10.11
CA VAL A 114 2.24 5.63 11.43
C VAL A 114 2.39 4.11 11.37
N VAL A 115 3.05 3.54 12.37
CA VAL A 115 3.14 2.08 12.55
C VAL A 115 2.43 1.70 13.84
N LEU A 116 1.43 0.82 13.73
CA LEU A 116 0.69 0.26 14.88
C LEU A 116 0.97 -1.24 14.93
N ASP A 117 1.82 -1.67 15.85
CA ASP A 117 2.26 -3.05 15.90
C ASP A 117 1.24 -3.98 16.58
N PHE A 118 1.06 -5.18 16.03
CA PHE A 118 0.19 -6.23 16.56
C PHE A 118 0.99 -7.53 16.77
N PRO A 119 1.84 -7.58 17.82
CA PRO A 119 2.79 -8.69 18.02
C PRO A 119 2.10 -10.03 18.32
N GLU A 120 0.88 -10.01 18.85
CA GLU A 120 0.10 -11.23 19.17
C GLU A 120 -0.70 -11.78 17.97
N MET A 121 -0.69 -11.09 16.82
CA MET A 121 -1.36 -11.53 15.60
C MET A 121 -0.40 -12.32 14.70
N GLU A 122 -0.94 -13.23 13.90
CA GLU A 122 -0.21 -13.91 12.83
C GLU A 122 -0.73 -13.47 11.46
N HIS A 123 0.16 -13.43 10.48
CA HIS A 123 -0.07 -13.00 9.10
C HIS A 123 -1.10 -13.83 8.32
#